data_AF-A0A1Q8UHA3-F1
#
_entry.id   AF-A0A1Q8UHA3-F1
#
_cell.length_a   1.000
_cell.length_b   1.000
_cell.length_c   1.000
_cell.angle_alpha   90.00
_cell.angle_beta   90.00
_cell.angle_gamma   90.00
#
_symmetry.space_group_name_H-M   'P 1'
#
loop_
_entity.id
_entity.type
_entity.pdbx_description
1 polymer ?
#
loop_
_entity_poly.entity_id
_entity_poly.type
_entity_poly.pdbx_seq_one_letter_code
_entity_poly.pdbx_strand_id
1 'polypeptide(L)'
;MGQLIAVDRGDGTGCYYAIDTATRQPVGEVIPSDVYPGNYRAGVHHSTRGVMWVKVSGSSETLVDLTQVGTENFTTVQQALAAISRNRPR
;
A
#
# COMPACT_ATOMS: atom_id res chain seq x y z
N MET A 1 7.79 16.17 -0.64
CA MET A 1 7.53 14.73 -0.45
C MET A 1 8.85 14.01 -0.30
N GLY A 2 9.00 13.20 0.75
CA GLY A 2 10.18 12.37 0.94
C GLY A 2 10.09 11.04 0.22
N GLN A 3 11.14 10.24 0.32
CA GLN A 3 11.15 8.85 -0.12
C GLN A 3 10.24 8.01 0.78
N LEU A 4 9.67 6.93 0.24
CA LEU A 4 8.97 5.94 1.04
C LEU A 4 9.89 4.78 1.41
N ILE A 5 9.83 4.38 2.68
CA ILE A 5 10.45 3.15 3.19
C ILE A 5 9.39 2.24 3.80
N ALA A 6 9.59 0.93 3.68
CA ALA A 6 8.79 -0.06 4.39
C ALA A 6 9.43 -0.31 5.76
N VAL A 7 8.63 -0.19 6.81
CA VAL A 7 9.02 -0.52 8.19
C VAL A 7 8.11 -1.64 8.66
N ASP A 8 8.70 -2.74 9.11
CA ASP A 8 7.96 -3.89 9.66
C ASP A 8 7.12 -3.45 10.88
N ARG A 9 5.89 -3.93 10.99
CA ARG A 9 5.03 -3.65 12.14
C ARG A 9 5.49 -4.37 13.41
N GLY A 10 6.27 -5.44 13.28
CA GLY A 10 6.76 -6.24 14.40
C GLY A 10 5.67 -7.09 15.08
N ASP A 11 4.51 -7.27 14.43
CA ASP A 11 3.38 -8.08 14.91
C ASP A 11 3.41 -9.53 14.38
N GLY A 12 4.42 -9.87 13.57
CA GLY A 12 4.59 -11.20 12.99
C GLY A 12 3.69 -11.51 11.80
N THR A 13 2.88 -10.55 11.33
CA THR A 13 1.98 -10.79 10.18
C THR A 13 2.67 -10.59 8.83
N GLY A 14 3.91 -10.10 8.81
CA GLY A 14 4.61 -9.70 7.59
C GLY A 14 4.04 -8.43 6.95
N CYS A 15 3.29 -7.62 7.72
CA CYS A 15 2.80 -6.33 7.29
C CYS A 15 3.86 -5.24 7.50
N TYR A 16 3.84 -4.22 6.63
CA TYR A 16 4.73 -3.07 6.74
C TYR A 16 3.93 -1.77 6.75
N TYR A 17 4.46 -0.76 7.43
CA TYR A 17 4.08 0.64 7.25
C TYR A 17 4.92 1.28 6.14
N ALA A 18 4.27 2.04 5.26
CA ALA A 18 4.96 2.91 4.31
C ALA A 18 5.17 4.28 4.97
N ILE A 19 6.42 4.57 5.37
CA ILE A 19 6.78 5.80 6.07
C ILE A 19 7.36 6.81 5.06
N ASP A 20 6.86 8.05 5.05
CA ASP A 20 7.51 9.15 4.35
C ASP A 20 8.70 9.64 5.17
N THR A 21 9.90 9.60 4.60
CA THR A 21 11.14 9.98 5.29
C THR A 21 11.24 11.47 5.62
N ALA A 22 10.52 12.35 4.92
CA ALA A 22 10.51 13.78 5.17
C ALA A 22 9.63 14.14 6.38
N THR A 23 8.45 13.52 6.51
CA THR A 23 7.50 13.81 7.60
C THR A 23 7.63 12.83 8.77
N ARG A 24 8.29 11.69 8.56
CA ARG A 24 8.35 10.55 9.48
C ARG A 24 6.96 10.02 9.88
N GLN A 25 5.97 10.22 9.01
CA GLN A 25 4.60 9.75 9.24
C GLN A 25 4.28 8.57 8.31
N PRO A 26 3.43 7.63 8.77
CA PRO A 26 2.84 6.64 7.88
C PRO A 26 1.94 7.34 6.87
N VAL A 27 2.10 6.96 5.60
CA VAL A 27 1.24 7.42 4.50
C VAL A 27 0.46 6.27 3.86
N GLY A 28 0.67 5.05 4.35
CA GLY A 28 0.11 3.84 3.78
C GLY A 28 0.67 2.57 4.43
N GLU A 29 0.24 1.44 3.88
CA GLU A 29 0.47 0.11 4.42
C GLU A 29 0.75 -0.88 3.29
N VAL A 30 1.67 -1.81 3.52
CA VAL A 30 1.93 -2.94 2.61
C VAL A 30 1.55 -4.22 3.34
N ILE A 31 0.52 -4.91 2.86
CA ILE A 31 -0.10 -6.05 3.57
C ILE A 31 -0.02 -7.31 2.70
N PRO A 32 0.38 -8.47 3.23
CA PRO A 32 0.27 -9.74 2.52
C PRO A 32 -1.14 -10.00 1.99
N SER A 33 -1.23 -10.49 0.77
CA SER A 33 -2.49 -10.86 0.14
C SER A 33 -2.94 -12.23 0.65
N ASP A 34 -4.09 -12.27 1.31
CA ASP A 34 -4.79 -13.49 1.71
C ASP A 34 -5.45 -14.18 0.51
N VAL A 35 -5.77 -13.43 -0.53
CA VAL A 35 -6.37 -13.93 -1.78
C VAL A 35 -5.32 -14.52 -2.72
N TYR A 36 -4.09 -14.00 -2.70
CA TYR A 36 -3.01 -14.41 -3.60
C TYR A 36 -1.70 -14.59 -2.82
N PRO A 37 -1.50 -15.76 -2.20
CA PRO A 37 -0.33 -16.04 -1.39
C PRO A 37 0.98 -15.70 -2.10
N GLY A 38 1.91 -15.04 -1.38
CA GLY A 38 3.19 -14.57 -1.91
C GLY A 38 3.17 -13.18 -2.55
N ASN A 39 2.02 -12.51 -2.58
CA ASN A 39 1.87 -11.14 -3.10
C ASN A 39 1.48 -10.16 -1.99
N TYR A 40 1.55 -8.87 -2.30
CA TYR A 40 1.26 -7.76 -1.41
C TYR A 40 0.17 -6.85 -1.98
N ARG A 41 -0.58 -6.23 -1.07
CA ARG A 41 -1.54 -5.15 -1.32
C ARG A 41 -0.94 -3.82 -0.86
N ALA A 42 -1.24 -2.75 -1.58
CA ALA A 42 -0.83 -1.39 -1.26
C ALA A 42 -2.02 -0.57 -0.73
N GLY A 43 -1.94 -0.13 0.52
CA GLY A 43 -2.90 0.76 1.16
C GLY A 43 -2.35 2.17 1.27
N VAL A 44 -3.18 3.17 1.04
CA VAL A 44 -2.89 4.61 1.14
C VAL A 44 -3.76 5.21 2.25
N HIS A 45 -3.17 5.96 3.16
CA HIS A 45 -3.92 6.70 4.18
C HIS A 45 -4.47 8.00 3.58
N HIS A 46 -5.79 8.04 3.35
CA HIS A 46 -6.49 9.19 2.82
C HIS A 46 -7.16 10.00 3.94
N SER A 47 -6.93 11.32 3.97
CA SER A 47 -7.38 12.20 5.06
C SER A 47 -8.89 12.20 5.31
N THR A 48 -9.70 12.04 4.27
CA THR A 48 -11.17 12.06 4.38
C THR A 48 -11.86 10.71 4.23
N ARG A 49 -11.12 9.68 3.76
CA ARG A 49 -11.70 8.37 3.41
C ARG A 49 -11.13 7.22 4.23
N GLY A 50 -10.14 7.47 5.07
CA GLY A 50 -9.43 6.43 5.79
C GLY A 50 -8.47 5.67 4.87
N VAL A 51 -8.26 4.38 5.16
CA VAL A 51 -7.36 3.54 4.36
C VAL A 51 -8.04 3.16 3.05
N MET A 52 -7.40 3.53 1.95
CA MET A 52 -7.82 3.24 0.59
C MET A 52 -6.86 2.24 -0.03
N TRP A 53 -7.34 1.24 -0.75
CA TRP A 53 -6.49 0.28 -1.45
C TRP A 53 -6.25 0.76 -2.87
N VAL A 54 -5.03 0.59 -3.36
CA VAL A 54 -4.78 0.75 -4.79
C VAL A 54 -5.53 -0.39 -5.51
N LYS A 55 -5.98 -0.13 -6.74
CA LYS A 55 -6.57 -1.10 -7.66
C LYS A 55 -5.96 -0.98 -9.05
N VAL A 56 -5.24 -2.02 -9.50
CA VAL A 56 -4.65 -2.13 -10.83
C VAL A 56 -5.67 -2.76 -11.76
N SER A 57 -6.05 -2.03 -12.79
CA SER A 57 -6.91 -2.48 -13.87
C SER A 57 -6.24 -2.16 -15.21
N GLY A 58 -5.73 -3.19 -15.88
CA GLY A 58 -4.90 -3.01 -17.09
C GLY A 58 -3.64 -2.22 -16.77
N SER A 59 -3.47 -1.06 -17.41
CA SER A 59 -2.35 -0.13 -17.18
C SER A 59 -2.67 1.02 -16.21
N SER A 60 -3.86 1.01 -15.60
CA SER A 60 -4.33 2.10 -14.72
C SER A 60 -4.39 1.67 -13.27
N GLU A 61 -4.09 2.60 -12.37
CA GLU A 61 -4.22 2.46 -10.92
C GLU A 61 -5.32 3.40 -10.40
N THR A 62 -6.15 2.92 -9.48
CA THR A 62 -7.24 3.71 -8.86
C THR A 62 -7.33 3.43 -7.36
N LEU A 63 -7.87 4.36 -6.57
CA LEU A 63 -8.10 4.15 -5.14
C LEU A 63 -9.53 3.66 -4.86
N VAL A 64 -9.66 2.51 -4.21
CA VAL A 64 -10.95 1.88 -3.85
C VAL A 64 -11.05 1.59 -2.36
N ASP A 65 -12.26 1.58 -1.81
CA ASP A 65 -12.53 1.36 -0.38
C ASP A 65 -12.87 -0.11 -0.07
N LEU A 66 -12.33 -1.05 -0.84
CA LEU A 66 -12.87 -2.42 -0.90
C LEU A 66 -11.91 -3.49 -0.35
N THR A 67 -12.51 -4.55 0.19
CA THR A 67 -11.88 -5.80 0.66
C THR A 67 -11.55 -6.77 -0.49
N GLN A 68 -11.21 -6.26 -1.68
CA GLN A 68 -11.51 -6.96 -2.93
C GLN A 68 -10.70 -8.24 -3.19
N VAL A 69 -11.39 -9.38 -3.12
CA VAL A 69 -11.12 -10.53 -3.98
C VAL A 69 -11.10 -10.02 -5.42
N GLY A 70 -10.00 -10.26 -6.15
CA GLY A 70 -9.92 -9.99 -7.58
C GLY A 70 -9.18 -8.72 -8.02
N THR A 71 -8.46 -7.98 -7.16
CA THR A 71 -7.50 -6.98 -7.66
C THR A 71 -6.29 -6.73 -6.77
N GLU A 72 -5.18 -6.46 -7.47
CA GLU A 72 -3.81 -6.12 -7.06
C GLU A 72 -2.97 -7.17 -6.36
N ASN A 73 -1.99 -7.62 -7.13
CA ASN A 73 -0.85 -8.35 -6.61
C ASN A 73 0.41 -7.59 -6.99
N PHE A 74 0.99 -6.92 -6.01
CA PHE A 74 2.40 -6.54 -6.11
C PHE A 74 3.21 -7.75 -5.68
N THR A 75 4.11 -8.21 -6.54
CA THR A 75 4.92 -9.40 -6.24
C THR A 75 6.00 -9.10 -5.20
N THR A 76 6.26 -7.82 -4.91
CA THR A 76 7.24 -7.38 -3.93
C THR A 76 6.75 -6.18 -3.11
N VAL A 77 7.32 -6.03 -1.91
CA VAL A 77 7.10 -4.85 -1.04
C VAL A 77 7.47 -3.55 -1.77
N GLN A 78 8.54 -3.56 -2.56
CA GLN A 78 9.02 -2.39 -3.31
C GLN A 78 8.01 -1.94 -4.36
N GLN A 79 7.36 -2.87 -5.05
CA GLN A 79 6.30 -2.54 -6.01
C GLN A 79 5.09 -1.91 -5.31
N ALA A 80 4.68 -2.46 -4.15
CA ALA A 80 3.61 -1.89 -3.35
C ALA A 80 3.96 -0.48 -2.84
N LEU A 81 5.18 -0.25 -2.34
CA LEU A 81 5.64 1.09 -1.96
C LEU A 81 5.62 2.08 -3.13
N ALA A 82 6.00 1.64 -4.32
CA ALA A 82 5.97 2.49 -5.51
C ALA A 82 4.53 2.89 -5.88
N ALA A 83 3.57 1.97 -5.74
CA ALA A 83 2.15 2.25 -5.93
C ALA A 83 1.60 3.25 -4.90
N ILE A 84 1.95 3.09 -3.62
CA ILE A 84 1.61 4.05 -2.56
C ILE A 84 2.20 5.43 -2.90
N SER A 85 3.45 5.48 -3.36
CA SER A 85 4.10 6.75 -3.72
C SER A 85 3.39 7.50 -4.84
N ARG A 86 2.86 6.77 -5.85
CA ARG A 86 2.10 7.36 -6.97
C ARG A 86 0.71 7.85 -6.55
N ASN A 87 0.06 7.16 -5.62
CA ASN A 87 -1.35 7.38 -5.28
C ASN A 87 -1.58 8.15 -3.96
N ARG A 88 -0.53 8.40 -3.17
CA ARG A 88 -0.68 9.15 -1.92
C ARG A 88 -1.12 10.61 -2.18
N PRO A 89 -2.02 11.16 -1.36
CA PRO A 89 -2.43 12.56 -1.43
C PRO A 89 -1.21 13.50 -1.35
N ARG A 90 -1.28 14.62 -2.07
CA ARG A 90 -0.26 15.66 -2.06
C ARG A 90 -0.38 16.62 -0.89
#